data_AF-A0A4V1SNH8-F1
#
_entry.id   AF-A0A4V1SNH8-F1
#
_cell.length_a   1.000
_cell.length_b   1.000
_cell.length_c   1.000
_cell.angle_alpha   90.00
_cell.angle_beta   90.00
_cell.angle_gamma   90.00
#
_symmetry.space_group_name_H-M   'P 1'
#
loop_
_entity.id
_entity.type
_entity.pdbx_description
1 polymer ?
#
loop_
_entity_poly.entity_id
_entity_poly.type
_entity_poly.pdbx_seq_one_letter_code
_entity_poly.pdbx_strand_id
1 'polypeptide(L)'
;MMIENLTVLNYKSAKEVQITCKKLNIFIGKPNTGKSNILEALGLFTLFNNECRITELARFETMHNLFYDNNIEDPIHIRTDKHRMKIQFKENFEVDIETRTGTTVKSFDLYYDANGKLLNSNPHYSSPVNLYKFRPENIFTSKNTAHLKPPFGDNLVLMLMKNHDLRKRAAEVFKKFGYKFVVNPLESSIQIQKEDEGIVIAHPYTMSSVMLQRFVFHLAAIETNKNATIIFEEPESYATTEYTKEIATRIANDETNQYFISSHNPNFLVSVLSNVPREDVKIYYSLYKDYQTQTHALVDGDYDKILSRNMDVMEYFDKKFGEGI
;
A
#
# COMPACT_ATOMS: atom_id res chain seq x y z
N MET A 1 13.84 -9.64 4.87
CA MET A 1 14.54 -8.73 5.81
C MET A 1 13.85 -7.39 5.76
N MET A 2 13.41 -6.85 6.90
CA MET A 2 12.53 -5.69 7.01
C MET A 2 13.29 -4.37 6.92
N ILE A 3 12.66 -3.31 6.39
CA ILE A 3 13.17 -1.94 6.42
C ILE A 3 13.21 -1.47 7.88
N GLU A 4 14.32 -0.90 8.31
CA GLU A 4 14.51 -0.39 9.68
C GLU A 4 14.36 1.12 9.76
N ASN A 5 14.72 1.84 8.68
CA ASN A 5 14.69 3.29 8.62
C ASN A 5 14.15 3.75 7.28
N LEU A 6 13.36 4.81 7.27
CA LEU A 6 12.90 5.50 6.06
C LEU A 6 13.18 7.00 6.21
N THR A 7 13.85 7.56 5.21
CA THR A 7 14.07 9.00 5.05
C THR A 7 13.50 9.42 3.70
N VAL A 8 12.66 10.46 3.71
CA VAL A 8 12.10 11.10 2.51
C VAL A 8 12.44 12.58 2.58
N LEU A 9 13.13 13.09 1.56
CA LEU A 9 13.49 14.50 1.41
C LEU A 9 12.94 15.05 0.10
N ASN A 10 12.43 16.28 0.16
CA ASN A 10 11.95 17.08 -0.96
C ASN A 10 10.87 16.42 -1.83
N TYR A 11 10.03 15.53 -1.26
CA TYR A 11 8.98 14.82 -2.01
C TYR A 11 7.59 15.39 -1.68
N LYS A 12 6.96 16.09 -2.63
CA LYS A 12 5.64 16.70 -2.46
C LYS A 12 5.57 17.53 -1.18
N SER A 13 4.65 17.22 -0.25
CA SER A 13 4.57 17.89 1.05
C SER A 13 5.64 17.44 2.06
N ALA A 14 6.36 16.35 1.80
CA ALA A 14 7.41 15.84 2.68
C ALA A 14 8.75 16.52 2.36
N LYS A 15 8.97 17.70 2.95
CA LYS A 15 10.27 18.39 2.90
C LYS A 15 11.36 17.53 3.53
N GLU A 16 11.11 17.05 4.74
CA GLU A 16 11.97 16.12 5.46
C GLU A 16 11.12 15.25 6.39
N VAL A 17 11.11 13.95 6.14
CA VAL A 17 10.50 12.93 6.99
C VAL A 17 11.53 11.87 7.29
N GLN A 18 11.79 11.63 8.58
CA GLN A 18 12.68 10.57 9.04
C GLN A 18 11.97 9.72 10.09
N ILE A 19 11.85 8.43 9.82
CA ILE A 19 11.16 7.49 10.71
C ILE A 19 11.94 6.20 10.86
N THR A 20 11.74 5.55 11.99
CA THR A 20 12.17 4.17 12.23
C THR A 20 10.99 3.22 11.98
N CYS A 21 11.27 2.02 11.51
CA CYS A 21 10.26 1.10 11.02
C CYS A 21 10.24 -0.18 11.85
N LYS A 22 9.05 -0.76 11.98
CA LYS A 22 8.77 -2.06 12.60
C LYS A 22 8.09 -2.97 11.59
N LYS A 23 7.65 -4.16 12.03
CA LYS A 23 6.89 -5.09 11.20
C LYS A 23 5.63 -4.43 10.62
N LEU A 24 4.89 -3.67 11.43
CA LEU A 24 3.69 -2.95 11.03
C LEU A 24 3.82 -1.46 11.34
N ASN A 25 3.81 -0.63 10.30
CA ASN A 25 3.92 0.82 10.40
C ASN A 25 2.61 1.45 9.95
N ILE A 26 1.95 2.23 10.82
CA ILE A 26 0.66 2.83 10.52
C ILE A 26 0.76 4.35 10.60
N PHE A 27 0.38 5.03 9.53
CA PHE A 27 0.25 6.49 9.50
C PHE A 27 -1.21 6.88 9.69
N ILE A 28 -1.47 7.72 10.68
CA ILE A 28 -2.80 8.22 11.03
C ILE A 28 -2.81 9.75 11.02
N GLY A 29 -4.00 10.34 10.95
CA GLY A 29 -4.19 11.79 10.92
C GLY A 29 -5.24 12.20 9.90
N LYS A 30 -5.66 13.47 9.96
CA LYS A 30 -6.70 14.04 9.09
C LYS A 30 -6.42 13.88 7.59
N PRO A 31 -7.44 13.97 6.72
CA PRO A 31 -7.22 14.08 5.28
C PRO A 31 -6.22 15.19 4.95
N ASN A 32 -5.46 15.00 3.87
CA ASN A 32 -4.47 15.98 3.38
C ASN A 32 -3.26 16.25 4.29
N THR A 33 -2.95 15.37 5.26
CA THR A 33 -1.75 15.52 6.11
C THR A 33 -0.46 14.91 5.55
N GLY A 34 -0.46 14.46 4.28
CA GLY A 34 0.73 13.90 3.62
C GLY A 34 1.01 12.42 3.87
N LYS A 35 0.15 11.69 4.60
CA LYS A 35 0.27 10.22 4.79
C LYS A 35 0.49 9.47 3.48
N SER A 36 -0.37 9.74 2.50
CA SER A 36 -0.30 9.12 1.18
C SER A 36 1.00 9.48 0.46
N ASN A 37 1.55 10.70 0.66
CA ASN A 37 2.82 11.09 0.04
C ASN A 37 3.99 10.28 0.61
N ILE A 38 3.99 9.97 1.91
CA ILE A 38 5.00 9.08 2.52
C ILE A 38 4.89 7.67 1.94
N LEU A 39 3.67 7.13 1.82
CA LEU A 39 3.43 5.81 1.24
C LEU A 39 3.78 5.74 -0.25
N GLU A 40 3.45 6.78 -1.02
CA GLU A 40 3.81 6.90 -2.44
C GLU A 40 5.32 6.95 -2.63
N ALA A 41 6.03 7.74 -1.82
CA ALA A 41 7.50 7.82 -1.86
C ALA A 41 8.13 6.43 -1.67
N LEU A 42 7.77 5.71 -0.60
CA LEU A 42 8.25 4.34 -0.42
C LEU A 42 7.76 3.41 -1.55
N GLY A 43 6.52 3.61 -2.01
CA GLY A 43 5.90 2.85 -3.09
C GLY A 43 6.57 2.99 -4.45
N LEU A 44 7.35 4.04 -4.70
CA LEU A 44 8.15 4.18 -5.92
C LEU A 44 9.18 3.05 -6.07
N PHE A 45 9.60 2.39 -4.98
CA PHE A 45 10.43 1.17 -5.07
C PHE A 45 9.70 -0.03 -5.71
N THR A 46 8.40 0.09 -6.03
CA THR A 46 7.64 -0.87 -6.83
C THR A 46 8.01 -0.83 -8.31
N LEU A 47 8.57 0.29 -8.81
CA LEU A 47 9.03 0.43 -10.21
C LEU A 47 10.05 -0.64 -10.63
N PHE A 48 10.75 -1.19 -9.64
CA PHE A 48 11.76 -2.22 -9.80
C PHE A 48 11.13 -3.56 -10.19
N ASN A 49 9.97 -3.87 -9.63
CA ASN A 49 9.33 -5.19 -9.70
C ASN A 49 8.46 -5.40 -10.91
N ASN A 50 8.02 -4.32 -11.54
CA ASN A 50 6.91 -4.35 -12.46
C ASN A 50 7.17 -3.45 -13.67
N GLU A 51 6.54 -3.83 -14.77
CA GLU A 51 6.30 -2.96 -15.92
C GLU A 51 5.19 -1.92 -15.64
N CYS A 52 5.09 -1.44 -14.39
CA CYS A 52 4.12 -0.41 -14.04
C CYS A 52 4.69 0.98 -14.32
N ARG A 53 3.80 1.92 -14.62
CA ARG A 53 4.19 3.32 -14.86
C ARG A 53 4.32 4.06 -13.54
N ILE A 54 5.22 5.04 -13.47
CA ILE A 54 5.35 5.91 -12.28
C ILE A 54 4.04 6.63 -11.95
N THR A 55 3.24 6.96 -12.98
CA THR A 55 1.88 7.54 -12.85
C THR A 55 0.86 6.60 -12.21
N GLU A 56 1.13 5.30 -12.17
CA GLU A 56 0.28 4.32 -11.49
C GLU A 56 0.59 4.26 -9.99
N LEU A 57 1.82 4.61 -9.60
CA LEU A 57 2.31 4.57 -8.23
C LEU A 57 2.10 5.89 -7.50
N ALA A 58 2.41 7.02 -8.14
CA ALA A 58 2.31 8.36 -7.56
C ALA A 58 1.32 9.24 -8.32
N ARG A 59 0.54 10.05 -7.58
CA ARG A 59 -0.38 11.05 -8.17
C ARG A 59 0.37 12.33 -8.54
N PHE A 60 0.36 12.75 -9.79
CA PHE A 60 0.91 14.02 -10.26
C PHE A 60 0.37 14.35 -11.65
N GLU A 61 0.38 15.62 -12.05
CA GLU A 61 0.10 16.03 -13.43
C GLU A 61 1.37 16.05 -14.26
N THR A 62 2.46 16.60 -13.70
CA THR A 62 3.80 16.55 -14.27
C THR A 62 4.83 16.11 -13.23
N MET A 63 5.98 15.62 -13.68
CA MET A 63 7.07 15.18 -12.80
C MET A 63 7.56 16.28 -11.84
N HIS A 64 7.39 17.57 -12.19
CA HIS A 64 7.67 18.70 -11.29
C HIS A 64 6.87 18.61 -9.99
N ASN A 65 5.63 18.11 -10.04
CA ASN A 65 4.76 18.01 -8.87
C ASN A 65 5.21 16.94 -7.85
N LEU A 66 6.21 16.13 -8.19
CA LEU A 66 6.84 15.23 -7.21
C LEU A 66 7.79 15.98 -6.27
N PHE A 67 8.35 17.11 -6.70
CA PHE A 67 9.32 17.90 -5.94
C PHE A 67 8.60 18.79 -4.94
N TYR A 68 9.20 18.98 -3.76
CA TYR A 68 8.71 19.91 -2.75
C TYR A 68 8.64 21.32 -3.34
N ASP A 69 7.47 21.96 -3.23
CA ASP A 69 7.14 23.25 -3.85
C ASP A 69 7.40 23.32 -5.38
N ASN A 70 7.42 22.17 -6.06
CA ASN A 70 7.84 22.02 -7.46
C ASN A 70 9.29 22.50 -7.71
N ASN A 71 10.13 22.62 -6.68
CA ASN A 71 11.52 23.05 -6.81
C ASN A 71 12.40 21.92 -7.36
N ILE A 72 12.64 21.93 -8.65
CA ILE A 72 13.48 20.95 -9.35
C ILE A 72 14.99 21.12 -9.12
N GLU A 73 15.42 22.24 -8.51
CA GLU A 73 16.82 22.46 -8.14
C GLU A 73 17.25 21.57 -6.97
N ASP A 74 16.30 21.20 -6.09
CA ASP A 74 16.52 20.35 -4.93
C ASP A 74 16.10 18.90 -5.25
N PRO A 75 17.04 17.95 -5.40
CA PRO A 75 16.68 16.57 -5.71
C PRO A 75 15.82 15.93 -4.62
N ILE A 76 14.91 15.06 -5.06
CA ILE A 76 14.18 14.16 -4.16
C ILE A 76 15.15 13.08 -3.70
N HIS A 77 15.10 12.74 -2.41
CA HIS A 77 15.80 11.58 -1.87
C HIS A 77 14.87 10.70 -1.05
N ILE A 78 14.77 9.43 -1.43
CA ILE A 78 14.04 8.41 -0.69
C ILE A 78 15.04 7.33 -0.31
N ARG A 79 15.28 7.14 0.98
CA ARG A 79 16.35 6.28 1.48
C ARG A 79 15.83 5.34 2.55
N THR A 80 16.25 4.10 2.44
CA THR A 80 16.09 3.06 3.46
C THR A 80 17.44 2.41 3.74
N ASP A 81 17.48 1.46 4.66
CA ASP A 81 18.66 0.63 4.91
C ASP A 81 19.05 -0.27 3.71
N LYS A 82 18.12 -0.51 2.76
CA LYS A 82 18.32 -1.40 1.61
C LYS A 82 18.26 -0.71 0.26
N HIS A 83 17.43 0.31 0.12
CA HIS A 83 17.11 0.94 -1.15
C HIS A 83 17.30 2.44 -1.05
N ARG A 84 17.84 3.02 -2.11
CA ARG A 84 17.96 4.47 -2.26
C ARG A 84 17.43 4.86 -3.62
N MET A 85 16.69 5.95 -3.66
CA MET A 85 16.21 6.57 -4.88
C MET A 85 16.54 8.06 -4.81
N LYS A 86 17.08 8.59 -5.90
CA LYS A 86 17.25 10.01 -6.13
C LYS A 86 16.47 10.37 -7.39
N ILE A 87 15.68 11.44 -7.34
CA ILE A 87 15.02 11.98 -8.52
C ILE A 87 15.53 13.41 -8.70
N GLN A 88 16.08 13.71 -9.87
CA GLN A 88 16.64 15.02 -10.20
C GLN A 88 16.25 15.43 -11.62
N PHE A 89 16.16 16.73 -11.85
CA PHE A 89 15.94 17.26 -13.19
C PHE A 89 17.28 17.71 -13.78
N LYS A 90 17.58 17.27 -15.00
CA LYS A 90 18.67 17.79 -15.84
C LYS A 90 18.10 18.14 -17.21
N GLU A 91 18.44 17.36 -18.24
CA GLU A 91 17.76 17.43 -19.55
C GLU A 91 16.40 16.73 -19.50
N ASN A 92 16.31 15.65 -18.72
CA ASN A 92 15.10 14.89 -18.42
C ASN A 92 15.00 14.68 -16.90
N PHE A 93 13.90 14.07 -16.44
CA PHE A 93 13.81 13.60 -15.05
C PHE A 93 14.57 12.29 -14.90
N GLU A 94 15.71 12.34 -14.25
CA GLU A 94 16.56 11.19 -13.96
C GLU A 94 16.16 10.61 -12.60
N VAL A 95 15.89 9.31 -12.58
CA VAL A 95 15.59 8.54 -11.38
C VAL A 95 16.73 7.55 -11.18
N ASP A 96 17.67 7.94 -10.31
CA ASP A 96 18.80 7.10 -9.91
C ASP A 96 18.34 6.17 -8.80
N ILE A 97 18.57 4.89 -8.99
CA ILE A 97 18.07 3.86 -8.12
C ILE A 97 19.23 2.98 -7.66
N GLU A 98 19.30 2.69 -6.37
CA GLU A 98 20.27 1.78 -5.76
C GLU A 98 19.57 0.78 -4.84
N THR A 99 19.95 -0.50 -4.93
CA THR A 99 19.51 -1.55 -4.02
C THR A 99 20.69 -2.36 -3.51
N ARG A 100 20.75 -2.52 -2.20
CA ARG A 100 21.73 -3.32 -1.47
C ARG A 100 21.13 -4.64 -1.03
N THR A 101 21.75 -5.73 -1.45
CA THR A 101 21.43 -7.10 -1.07
C THR A 101 22.68 -7.78 -0.51
N GLY A 102 22.81 -7.80 0.82
CA GLY A 102 24.04 -8.24 1.49
C GLY A 102 25.20 -7.29 1.20
N THR A 103 26.25 -7.80 0.56
CA THR A 103 27.41 -7.04 0.09
C THR A 103 27.26 -6.51 -1.33
N THR A 104 26.24 -6.96 -2.07
CA THR A 104 26.04 -6.56 -3.46
C THR A 104 25.22 -5.28 -3.53
N VAL A 105 25.72 -4.29 -4.26
CA VAL A 105 24.99 -3.08 -4.63
C VAL A 105 24.67 -3.16 -6.11
N LYS A 106 23.41 -2.96 -6.47
CA LYS A 106 22.95 -2.82 -7.85
C LYS A 106 22.34 -1.44 -8.02
N SER A 107 22.72 -0.77 -9.10
CA SER A 107 22.19 0.53 -9.46
C SER A 107 21.71 0.56 -10.90
N PHE A 108 20.74 1.40 -11.18
CA PHE A 108 20.28 1.69 -12.53
C PHE A 108 19.57 3.03 -12.60
N ASP A 109 19.51 3.59 -13.80
CA ASP A 109 18.97 4.91 -14.05
C ASP A 109 17.76 4.80 -14.98
N LEU A 110 16.68 5.47 -14.61
CA LEU A 110 15.48 5.61 -15.43
C LEU A 110 15.33 7.08 -15.84
N TYR A 111 14.94 7.31 -17.09
CA TYR A 111 14.75 8.65 -17.63
C TYR A 111 13.27 8.84 -17.95
N TYR A 112 12.68 9.92 -17.48
CA TYR A 112 11.28 10.25 -17.69
C TYR A 112 11.12 11.62 -18.35
N ASP A 113 10.13 11.74 -19.24
CA ASP A 113 9.66 13.06 -19.68
C ASP A 113 8.83 13.76 -18.60
N ALA A 114 8.42 15.00 -18.87
CA ALA A 114 7.61 15.79 -17.94
C ALA A 114 6.26 15.14 -17.57
N ASN A 115 5.73 14.25 -18.39
CA ASN A 115 4.45 13.56 -18.16
C ASN A 115 4.62 12.20 -17.45
N GLY A 116 5.85 11.84 -17.07
CA GLY A 116 6.15 10.57 -16.44
C GLY A 116 6.17 9.38 -17.41
N LYS A 117 6.34 9.62 -18.71
CA LYS A 117 6.60 8.55 -19.68
C LYS A 117 8.08 8.15 -19.60
N LEU A 118 8.32 6.85 -19.46
CA LEU A 118 9.66 6.28 -19.47
C LEU A 118 10.29 6.40 -20.86
N LEU A 119 11.53 6.90 -20.92
CA LEU A 119 12.29 7.17 -22.14
C LEU A 119 13.30 6.08 -22.49
N ASN A 120 13.71 5.26 -21.51
CA ASN A 120 14.63 4.13 -21.68
C ASN A 120 13.97 2.79 -21.31
N SER A 121 14.68 1.67 -21.46
CA SER A 121 14.18 0.36 -21.02
C SER A 121 14.28 0.23 -19.50
N ASN A 122 13.21 -0.27 -18.86
CA ASN A 122 13.24 -0.60 -17.44
C ASN A 122 14.08 -1.88 -17.23
N PRO A 123 15.18 -1.85 -16.47
CA PRO A 123 15.91 -3.07 -16.14
C PRO A 123 15.02 -3.97 -15.27
N HIS A 124 14.84 -5.22 -15.70
CA HIS A 124 14.12 -6.20 -14.89
C HIS A 124 14.90 -6.49 -13.61
N TYR A 125 14.42 -5.96 -12.50
CA TYR A 125 14.98 -6.21 -11.18
C TYR A 125 13.91 -6.71 -10.21
N SER A 126 14.32 -7.18 -9.03
CA SER A 126 13.40 -7.55 -7.96
C SER A 126 13.67 -6.73 -6.71
N SER A 127 12.74 -5.85 -6.38
CA SER A 127 12.56 -5.22 -5.08
C SER A 127 11.61 -6.06 -4.22
N PRO A 128 11.75 -6.09 -2.89
CA PRO A 128 10.71 -6.64 -2.03
C PRO A 128 9.55 -5.65 -1.80
N VAL A 129 9.62 -4.40 -2.30
CA VAL A 129 8.63 -3.35 -2.01
C VAL A 129 7.49 -3.35 -3.03
N ASN A 130 6.26 -3.47 -2.53
CA ASN A 130 5.05 -3.64 -3.29
C ASN A 130 3.95 -2.69 -2.80
N LEU A 131 3.71 -1.60 -3.54
CA LEU A 131 2.54 -0.74 -3.36
C LEU A 131 1.32 -1.35 -4.04
N TYR A 132 0.26 -1.59 -3.27
CA TYR A 132 -1.00 -2.12 -3.78
C TYR A 132 -2.09 -1.06 -3.78
N LYS A 133 -2.73 -0.90 -4.94
CA LYS A 133 -3.83 0.04 -5.16
C LYS A 133 -4.97 -0.73 -5.80
N PHE A 134 -6.10 -0.80 -5.12
CA PHE A 134 -7.27 -1.48 -5.67
C PHE A 134 -7.81 -0.70 -6.89
N ARG A 135 -8.11 -1.43 -7.96
CA ARG A 135 -8.88 -0.96 -9.12
C ARG A 135 -9.88 -2.05 -9.50
N PRO A 136 -11.17 -1.73 -9.73
CA PRO A 136 -12.11 -2.71 -10.27
C PRO A 136 -11.64 -3.21 -11.63
N GLU A 137 -11.62 -4.53 -11.83
CA GLU A 137 -11.18 -5.17 -13.07
C GLU A 137 -12.11 -6.32 -13.45
N ASN A 138 -12.34 -6.45 -14.75
CA ASN A 138 -13.13 -7.56 -15.32
C ASN A 138 -12.24 -8.69 -15.86
N ILE A 139 -11.08 -8.33 -16.39
CA ILE A 139 -10.16 -9.25 -17.04
C ILE A 139 -8.81 -9.14 -16.35
N PHE A 140 -8.26 -10.30 -15.98
CA PHE A 140 -6.99 -10.41 -15.29
C PHE A 140 -5.94 -10.98 -16.25
N THR A 141 -4.76 -10.36 -16.35
CA THR A 141 -3.64 -10.91 -17.12
C THR A 141 -3.05 -12.15 -16.47
N SER A 142 -2.75 -13.18 -17.26
CA SER A 142 -2.16 -14.43 -16.78
C SER A 142 -0.62 -14.38 -16.64
N LYS A 143 -0.06 -13.24 -16.19
CA LYS A 143 1.39 -13.11 -15.97
C LYS A 143 1.83 -14.05 -14.85
N ASN A 144 2.77 -14.95 -15.14
CA ASN A 144 3.26 -15.94 -14.19
C ASN A 144 4.17 -15.30 -13.15
N THR A 145 3.58 -14.86 -12.04
CA THR A 145 4.32 -14.35 -10.87
C THR A 145 4.06 -15.25 -9.66
N ALA A 146 4.90 -15.10 -8.63
CA ALA A 146 4.78 -15.85 -7.38
C ALA A 146 3.71 -15.27 -6.42
N HIS A 147 3.45 -13.96 -6.54
CA HIS A 147 2.55 -13.21 -5.68
C HIS A 147 1.65 -12.29 -6.49
N LEU A 148 0.63 -11.71 -5.86
CA LEU A 148 -0.27 -10.74 -6.49
C LEU A 148 0.56 -9.58 -7.07
N LYS A 149 0.39 -9.31 -8.36
CA LYS A 149 1.22 -8.36 -9.10
C LYS A 149 0.88 -6.92 -8.71
N PRO A 150 1.81 -6.13 -8.16
CA PRO A 150 1.55 -4.72 -7.89
C PRO A 150 1.44 -3.87 -9.18
N PRO A 151 0.78 -2.70 -9.14
CA PRO A 151 -0.01 -2.21 -8.01
C PRO A 151 -1.45 -2.74 -8.01
N PHE A 152 -2.00 -3.13 -9.17
CA PHE A 152 -3.45 -3.38 -9.34
C PHE A 152 -3.87 -4.84 -9.21
N GLY A 153 -2.93 -5.78 -9.09
CA GLY A 153 -3.27 -7.20 -8.97
C GLY A 153 -3.79 -7.81 -10.25
N ASP A 154 -3.26 -7.40 -11.41
CA ASP A 154 -3.72 -7.85 -12.73
C ASP A 154 -3.73 -9.37 -12.87
N ASN A 155 -3.01 -10.11 -12.04
CA ASN A 155 -2.91 -11.57 -12.05
C ASN A 155 -3.79 -12.26 -10.99
N LEU A 156 -4.81 -11.59 -10.43
CA LEU A 156 -5.63 -12.11 -9.33
C LEU A 156 -6.22 -13.49 -9.62
N VAL A 157 -6.70 -13.74 -10.85
CA VAL A 157 -7.23 -15.06 -11.26
C VAL A 157 -6.15 -16.15 -11.10
N LEU A 158 -4.93 -15.89 -11.55
CA LEU A 158 -3.82 -16.83 -11.37
C LEU A 158 -3.52 -17.08 -9.89
N MET A 159 -3.56 -16.02 -9.06
CA MET A 159 -3.36 -16.14 -7.61
C MET A 159 -4.43 -17.00 -6.96
N LEU A 160 -5.69 -16.81 -7.32
CA LEU A 160 -6.80 -17.63 -6.84
C LEU A 160 -6.68 -19.08 -7.32
N MET A 161 -6.21 -19.33 -8.54
CA MET A 161 -6.00 -20.70 -9.02
C MET A 161 -4.90 -21.43 -8.25
N LYS A 162 -3.76 -20.78 -8.05
CA LYS A 162 -2.59 -21.37 -7.38
C LYS A 162 -2.77 -21.54 -5.87
N ASN A 163 -3.59 -20.71 -5.22
CA ASN A 163 -3.74 -20.69 -3.77
C ASN A 163 -5.14 -21.17 -3.37
N HIS A 164 -5.26 -22.45 -3.01
CA HIS A 164 -6.53 -23.08 -2.62
C HIS A 164 -7.22 -22.34 -1.48
N ASP A 165 -6.48 -21.99 -0.43
CA ASP A 165 -7.05 -21.38 0.77
C ASP A 165 -7.52 -19.94 0.53
N LEU A 166 -6.77 -19.17 -0.27
CA LEU A 166 -7.18 -17.84 -0.72
C LEU A 166 -8.48 -17.92 -1.52
N ARG A 167 -8.57 -18.87 -2.46
CA ARG A 167 -9.79 -19.08 -3.27
C ARG A 167 -10.98 -19.50 -2.43
N LYS A 168 -10.76 -20.37 -1.43
CA LYS A 168 -11.79 -20.79 -0.49
C LYS A 168 -12.32 -19.60 0.31
N ARG A 169 -11.43 -18.77 0.87
CA ARG A 169 -11.80 -17.55 1.60
C ARG A 169 -12.55 -16.56 0.71
N ALA A 170 -12.05 -16.33 -0.51
CA ALA A 170 -12.77 -15.50 -1.48
C ALA A 170 -14.19 -16.05 -1.73
N ALA A 171 -14.37 -17.37 -1.90
CA ALA A 171 -15.69 -17.94 -2.06
C ALA A 171 -16.59 -17.80 -0.82
N GLU A 172 -16.06 -17.94 0.38
CA GLU A 172 -16.79 -17.76 1.64
C GLU A 172 -17.32 -16.33 1.81
N VAL A 173 -16.56 -15.33 1.37
CA VAL A 173 -16.97 -13.92 1.40
C VAL A 173 -18.27 -13.70 0.62
N PHE A 174 -18.39 -14.26 -0.57
CA PHE A 174 -19.58 -14.11 -1.43
C PHE A 174 -20.72 -15.04 -1.02
N LYS A 175 -20.40 -16.21 -0.47
CA LYS A 175 -21.39 -17.19 0.02
C LYS A 175 -22.30 -16.60 1.10
N LYS A 176 -21.79 -15.70 1.95
CA LYS A 176 -22.58 -14.97 2.97
C LYS A 176 -23.76 -14.20 2.38
N PHE A 177 -23.69 -13.82 1.11
CA PHE A 177 -24.73 -13.07 0.39
C PHE A 177 -25.55 -13.97 -0.55
N GLY A 178 -25.43 -15.30 -0.45
CA GLY A 178 -26.13 -16.25 -1.32
C GLY A 178 -25.51 -16.39 -2.71
N TYR A 179 -24.33 -15.82 -2.96
CA TYR A 179 -23.65 -15.91 -4.25
C TYR A 179 -22.56 -16.97 -4.28
N LYS A 180 -22.34 -17.56 -5.45
CA LYS A 180 -21.21 -18.43 -5.75
C LYS A 180 -20.11 -17.63 -6.45
N PHE A 181 -18.92 -17.59 -5.86
CA PHE A 181 -17.73 -17.04 -6.47
C PHE A 181 -17.10 -18.06 -7.43
N VAL A 182 -17.02 -17.71 -8.71
CA VAL A 182 -16.51 -18.60 -9.76
C VAL A 182 -15.30 -17.97 -10.43
N VAL A 183 -14.17 -18.64 -10.36
CA VAL A 183 -12.97 -18.28 -11.13
C VAL A 183 -13.08 -18.96 -12.47
N ASN A 184 -12.98 -18.20 -13.57
CA ASN A 184 -12.92 -18.73 -14.93
C ASN A 184 -11.50 -18.57 -15.49
N PRO A 185 -10.67 -19.64 -15.46
CA PRO A 185 -9.30 -19.59 -15.96
C PRO A 185 -9.19 -19.28 -17.46
N LEU A 186 -10.12 -19.79 -18.27
CA LEU A 186 -10.06 -19.68 -19.73
C LEU A 186 -10.29 -18.24 -20.19
N GLU A 187 -11.22 -17.55 -19.55
CA GLU A 187 -11.50 -16.13 -19.80
C GLU A 187 -10.63 -15.18 -18.97
N SER A 188 -9.78 -15.73 -18.09
CA SER A 188 -9.05 -14.99 -17.07
C SER A 188 -9.94 -13.98 -16.31
N SER A 189 -11.12 -14.43 -15.93
CA SER A 189 -12.17 -13.60 -15.33
C SER A 189 -12.71 -14.22 -14.04
N ILE A 190 -13.45 -13.42 -13.29
CA ILE A 190 -14.20 -13.88 -12.11
C ILE A 190 -15.68 -13.56 -12.37
N GLN A 191 -16.54 -14.49 -12.01
CA GLN A 191 -17.98 -14.37 -12.11
C GLN A 191 -18.63 -14.60 -10.74
N ILE A 192 -19.71 -13.87 -10.49
CA ILE A 192 -20.56 -14.05 -9.33
C ILE A 192 -21.87 -14.65 -9.83
N GLN A 193 -22.19 -15.86 -9.36
CA GLN A 193 -23.35 -16.61 -9.81
C GLN A 193 -24.41 -16.71 -8.71
N LYS A 194 -25.69 -16.67 -9.10
CA LYS A 194 -26.81 -17.13 -8.28
C LYS A 194 -27.62 -18.16 -9.06
N GLU A 195 -28.28 -19.05 -8.33
CA GLU A 195 -29.19 -20.05 -8.90
C GLU A 195 -30.61 -19.72 -8.42
N ASP A 196 -31.55 -19.70 -9.35
CA ASP A 196 -32.95 -19.37 -9.09
C ASP A 196 -33.84 -20.26 -9.96
N GLU A 197 -34.66 -21.11 -9.34
CA GLU A 197 -35.55 -22.08 -10.03
C GLU A 197 -34.89 -22.87 -11.19
N GLY A 198 -33.63 -23.29 -11.03
CA GLY A 198 -32.86 -24.02 -12.04
C GLY A 198 -32.19 -23.16 -13.12
N ILE A 199 -32.33 -21.82 -13.04
CA ILE A 199 -31.63 -20.86 -13.89
C ILE A 199 -30.38 -20.37 -13.17
N VAL A 200 -29.21 -20.57 -13.80
CA VAL A 200 -27.95 -19.98 -13.33
C VAL A 200 -27.78 -18.61 -13.96
N ILE A 201 -27.76 -17.58 -13.11
CA ILE A 201 -27.51 -16.20 -13.52
C ILE A 201 -26.09 -15.84 -13.12
N ALA A 202 -25.26 -15.48 -14.10
CA ALA A 202 -23.88 -15.09 -13.91
C ALA A 202 -23.69 -13.59 -14.15
N HIS A 203 -23.05 -12.90 -13.20
CA HIS A 203 -22.68 -11.50 -13.32
C HIS A 203 -21.16 -11.34 -13.33
N PRO A 204 -20.62 -10.37 -14.09
CA PRO A 204 -19.21 -9.97 -13.96
C PRO A 204 -18.85 -9.61 -12.52
N TYR A 205 -17.63 -9.92 -12.11
CA TYR A 205 -17.12 -9.61 -10.76
C TYR A 205 -17.25 -8.13 -10.39
N THR A 206 -17.07 -7.22 -11.35
CA THR A 206 -17.20 -5.78 -11.12
C THR A 206 -18.59 -5.32 -10.72
N MET A 207 -19.64 -6.11 -11.01
CA MET A 207 -21.01 -5.81 -10.56
C MET A 207 -21.26 -6.13 -9.08
N SER A 208 -20.31 -6.78 -8.40
CA SER A 208 -20.38 -6.99 -6.96
C SER A 208 -20.00 -5.74 -6.16
N SER A 209 -20.30 -5.73 -4.86
CA SER A 209 -19.92 -4.62 -3.99
C SER A 209 -18.41 -4.36 -4.01
N VAL A 210 -18.02 -3.09 -4.19
CA VAL A 210 -16.62 -2.62 -4.15
C VAL A 210 -15.91 -3.09 -2.88
N MET A 211 -16.63 -3.15 -1.76
CA MET A 211 -16.14 -3.64 -0.48
C MET A 211 -15.62 -5.08 -0.57
N LEU A 212 -16.41 -6.00 -1.17
CA LEU A 212 -16.02 -7.41 -1.31
C LEU A 212 -14.85 -7.56 -2.28
N GLN A 213 -14.85 -6.77 -3.36
CA GLN A 213 -13.76 -6.79 -4.34
C GLN A 213 -12.44 -6.34 -3.72
N ARG A 214 -12.46 -5.22 -2.99
CA ARG A 214 -11.32 -4.71 -2.21
C ARG A 214 -10.85 -5.75 -1.21
N PHE A 215 -11.76 -6.40 -0.50
CA PHE A 215 -11.39 -7.39 0.51
C PHE A 215 -10.62 -8.58 -0.09
N VAL A 216 -11.12 -9.15 -1.20
CA VAL A 216 -10.41 -10.23 -1.91
C VAL A 216 -9.05 -9.77 -2.44
N PHE A 217 -8.95 -8.54 -2.95
CA PHE A 217 -7.68 -7.96 -3.40
C PHE A 217 -6.65 -7.86 -2.27
N HIS A 218 -7.02 -7.32 -1.10
CA HIS A 218 -6.10 -7.22 0.03
C HIS A 218 -5.73 -8.59 0.62
N LEU A 219 -6.67 -9.55 0.68
CA LEU A 219 -6.36 -10.93 1.06
C LEU A 219 -5.32 -11.54 0.12
N ALA A 220 -5.50 -11.37 -1.19
CA ALA A 220 -4.55 -11.88 -2.18
C ALA A 220 -3.17 -11.23 -2.02
N ALA A 221 -3.11 -9.91 -1.78
CA ALA A 221 -1.85 -9.21 -1.52
C ALA A 221 -1.16 -9.73 -0.26
N ILE A 222 -1.87 -9.87 0.86
CA ILE A 222 -1.32 -10.35 2.13
C ILE A 222 -0.84 -11.80 2.01
N GLU A 223 -1.66 -12.68 1.47
CA GLU A 223 -1.43 -14.12 1.59
C GLU A 223 -0.43 -14.68 0.57
N THR A 224 -0.30 -14.04 -0.59
CA THR A 224 0.56 -14.53 -1.68
C THR A 224 1.96 -13.95 -1.64
N ASN A 225 2.17 -12.80 -0.99
CA ASN A 225 3.49 -12.24 -0.78
C ASN A 225 4.23 -12.98 0.35
N LYS A 226 5.55 -13.08 0.21
CA LYS A 226 6.46 -13.59 1.25
C LYS A 226 7.73 -12.75 1.26
N ASN A 227 8.23 -12.41 2.44
CA ASN A 227 9.44 -11.60 2.62
C ASN A 227 9.38 -10.24 1.90
N ALA A 228 8.18 -9.67 1.78
CA ALA A 228 7.92 -8.42 1.06
C ALA A 228 7.65 -7.25 2.02
N THR A 229 7.81 -6.03 1.52
CA THR A 229 7.26 -4.81 2.11
C THR A 229 5.98 -4.46 1.36
N ILE A 230 4.84 -4.60 2.02
CA ILE A 230 3.51 -4.38 1.47
C ILE A 230 3.01 -3.00 1.91
N ILE A 231 2.58 -2.19 0.95
CA ILE A 231 2.06 -0.85 1.23
C ILE A 231 0.59 -0.80 0.85
N PHE A 232 -0.25 -0.37 1.79
CA PHE A 232 -1.69 -0.17 1.59
C PHE A 232 -2.11 1.24 1.96
N GLU A 233 -2.91 1.85 1.10
CA GLU A 233 -3.61 3.09 1.42
C GLU A 233 -5.06 2.77 1.81
N GLU A 234 -5.40 3.01 3.07
CA GLU A 234 -6.73 2.80 3.65
C GLU A 234 -7.36 1.46 3.23
N PRO A 235 -6.73 0.31 3.56
CA PRO A 235 -7.23 -1.01 3.19
C PRO A 235 -8.63 -1.29 3.77
N GLU A 236 -9.01 -0.58 4.83
CA GLU A 236 -10.32 -0.65 5.48
C GLU A 236 -11.40 0.25 4.85
N SER A 237 -11.07 1.10 3.88
CA SER A 237 -12.06 1.98 3.25
C SER A 237 -13.20 1.17 2.61
N TYR A 238 -14.44 1.58 2.89
CA TYR A 238 -15.70 0.89 2.56
C TYR A 238 -15.94 -0.45 3.29
N ALA A 239 -15.03 -0.90 4.16
CA ALA A 239 -15.16 -2.17 4.86
C ALA A 239 -16.07 -2.05 6.09
N THR A 240 -16.85 -3.11 6.33
CA THR A 240 -17.54 -3.29 7.64
C THR A 240 -16.53 -3.60 8.74
N THR A 241 -16.90 -3.38 10.00
CA THR A 241 -16.06 -3.74 11.16
C THR A 241 -15.56 -5.18 11.16
N GLU A 242 -16.36 -6.14 10.69
CA GLU A 242 -15.94 -7.55 10.57
C GLU A 242 -14.73 -7.71 9.64
N TYR A 243 -14.83 -7.19 8.42
CA TYR A 243 -13.76 -7.25 7.44
C TYR A 243 -12.53 -6.42 7.81
N THR A 244 -12.71 -5.27 8.45
CA THR A 244 -11.60 -4.49 9.04
C THR A 244 -10.83 -5.32 10.05
N LYS A 245 -11.54 -6.03 10.95
CA LYS A 245 -10.91 -6.92 11.93
C LYS A 245 -10.19 -8.08 11.27
N GLU A 246 -10.78 -8.69 10.23
CA GLU A 246 -10.16 -9.79 9.50
C GLU A 246 -8.86 -9.34 8.80
N ILE A 247 -8.83 -8.20 8.10
CA ILE A 247 -7.60 -7.65 7.50
C ILE A 247 -6.53 -7.43 8.57
N ALA A 248 -6.89 -6.76 9.67
CA ALA A 248 -5.96 -6.49 10.77
C ALA A 248 -5.40 -7.79 11.37
N THR A 249 -6.24 -8.81 11.56
CA THR A 249 -5.86 -10.13 12.08
C THR A 249 -4.91 -10.85 11.12
N ARG A 250 -5.14 -10.77 9.81
CA ARG A 250 -4.28 -11.37 8.79
C ARG A 250 -2.90 -10.73 8.77
N ILE A 251 -2.84 -9.40 8.82
CA ILE A 251 -1.59 -8.63 8.93
C ILE A 251 -0.83 -9.00 10.21
N ALA A 252 -1.55 -9.13 11.32
CA ALA A 252 -0.97 -9.47 12.61
C ALA A 252 -0.27 -10.84 12.58
N ASN A 253 -0.95 -11.83 12.00
CA ASN A 253 -0.49 -13.21 11.94
C ASN A 253 0.54 -13.48 10.82
N ASP A 254 0.85 -12.50 9.95
CA ASP A 254 1.85 -12.70 8.90
C ASP A 254 3.26 -12.54 9.48
N GLU A 255 4.05 -13.61 9.55
CA GLU A 255 5.41 -13.58 10.11
C GLU A 255 6.48 -13.13 9.10
N THR A 256 6.13 -13.03 7.82
CA THR A 256 7.10 -12.90 6.73
C THR A 256 7.16 -11.50 6.13
N ASN A 257 6.03 -10.80 6.10
CA ASN A 257 5.90 -9.51 5.43
C ASN A 257 5.99 -8.33 6.41
N GLN A 258 6.44 -7.20 5.89
CA GLN A 258 6.41 -5.91 6.56
C GLN A 258 5.31 -5.05 5.94
N TYR A 259 4.64 -4.21 6.73
CA TYR A 259 3.50 -3.42 6.30
C TYR A 259 3.70 -1.94 6.56
N PHE A 260 3.28 -1.12 5.59
CA PHE A 260 3.13 0.32 5.72
C PHE A 260 1.70 0.69 5.31
N ILE A 261 0.92 1.22 6.24
CA ILE A 261 -0.51 1.41 6.07
C ILE A 261 -0.89 2.82 6.46
N SER A 262 -1.71 3.49 5.65
CA SER A 262 -2.43 4.68 6.10
C SER A 262 -3.82 4.28 6.54
N SER A 263 -4.30 4.90 7.62
CA SER A 263 -5.66 4.68 8.10
C SER A 263 -6.19 5.93 8.78
N HIS A 264 -7.49 6.17 8.63
CA HIS A 264 -8.22 7.16 9.43
C HIS A 264 -9.26 6.49 10.33
N ASN A 265 -9.29 5.15 10.41
CA ASN A 265 -10.32 4.38 11.08
C ASN A 265 -9.86 3.90 12.48
N PRO A 266 -10.44 4.42 13.57
CA PRO A 266 -10.08 3.99 14.92
C PRO A 266 -10.29 2.49 15.17
N ASN A 267 -11.30 1.87 14.55
CA ASN A 267 -11.55 0.43 14.70
C ASN A 267 -10.45 -0.42 14.07
N PHE A 268 -9.82 0.06 12.99
CA PHE A 268 -8.65 -0.60 12.41
C PHE A 268 -7.48 -0.57 13.39
N LEU A 269 -7.20 0.60 13.99
CA LEU A 269 -6.13 0.75 14.98
C LEU A 269 -6.34 -0.14 16.20
N VAL A 270 -7.56 -0.16 16.76
CA VAL A 270 -7.86 -1.04 17.89
C VAL A 270 -7.71 -2.51 17.49
N SER A 271 -8.18 -2.89 16.30
CA SER A 271 -8.05 -4.27 15.82
C SER A 271 -6.58 -4.68 15.68
N VAL A 272 -5.74 -3.79 15.15
CA VAL A 272 -4.29 -4.03 15.07
C VAL A 272 -3.68 -4.15 16.48
N LEU A 273 -3.87 -3.14 17.34
CA LEU A 273 -3.25 -3.11 18.66
C LEU A 273 -3.73 -4.24 19.59
N SER A 274 -4.88 -4.85 19.30
CA SER A 274 -5.40 -6.00 20.04
C SER A 274 -4.83 -7.35 19.57
N ASN A 275 -4.25 -7.42 18.37
CA ASN A 275 -3.79 -8.67 17.76
C ASN A 275 -2.29 -8.72 17.46
N VAL A 276 -1.59 -7.58 17.44
CA VAL A 276 -0.15 -7.49 17.17
C VAL A 276 0.61 -7.14 18.45
N PRO A 277 1.76 -7.79 18.74
CA PRO A 277 2.65 -7.37 19.82
C PRO A 277 3.06 -5.89 19.66
N ARG A 278 3.11 -5.13 20.76
CA ARG A 278 3.36 -3.68 20.71
C ARG A 278 4.72 -3.36 20.11
N GLU A 279 5.72 -4.21 20.37
CA GLU A 279 7.09 -4.09 19.88
C GLU A 279 7.22 -4.20 18.35
N ASP A 280 6.21 -4.78 17.69
CA ASP A 280 6.11 -5.01 16.26
C ASP A 280 5.30 -3.94 15.54
N VAL A 281 4.61 -3.06 16.27
CA VAL A 281 3.79 -1.98 15.72
C VAL A 281 4.46 -0.64 15.95
N LYS A 282 4.39 0.22 14.94
CA LYS A 282 4.70 1.64 15.09
C LYS A 282 3.63 2.50 14.46
N ILE A 283 3.02 3.37 15.26
CA ILE A 283 2.01 4.31 14.79
C ILE A 283 2.62 5.71 14.74
N TYR A 284 2.43 6.38 13.62
CA TYR A 284 2.83 7.76 13.38
C TYR A 284 1.61 8.64 13.18
N TYR A 285 1.52 9.72 13.93
CA TYR A 285 0.56 10.80 13.69
C TYR A 285 1.14 11.79 12.69
N SER A 286 0.45 12.00 11.57
CA SER A 286 0.83 12.92 10.51
C SER A 286 0.03 14.22 10.59
N LEU A 287 0.74 15.34 10.62
CA LEU A 287 0.21 16.70 10.58
C LEU A 287 0.70 17.43 9.34
N TYR A 288 -0.08 18.41 8.90
CA TYR A 288 0.35 19.40 7.90
C TYR A 288 0.45 20.76 8.58
N LYS A 289 1.68 21.25 8.71
CA LYS A 289 1.99 22.53 9.37
C LYS A 289 3.07 23.22 8.55
N ASP A 290 2.99 24.54 8.40
CA ASP A 290 3.97 25.34 7.65
C ASP A 290 4.24 24.81 6.24
N TYR A 291 3.18 24.36 5.56
CA TYR A 291 3.20 23.77 4.23
C TYR A 291 4.00 22.46 4.10
N GLN A 292 4.33 21.80 5.20
CA GLN A 292 5.09 20.55 5.23
C GLN A 292 4.38 19.46 6.04
N THR A 293 4.63 18.21 5.64
CA THR A 293 4.25 17.03 6.39
C THR A 293 5.20 16.82 7.56
N GLN A 294 4.63 16.72 8.75
CA GLN A 294 5.34 16.37 9.98
C GLN A 294 4.80 15.05 10.52
N THR A 295 5.69 14.17 10.97
CA THR A 295 5.32 12.87 11.55
C THR A 295 5.79 12.75 12.99
N HIS A 296 4.87 12.42 13.88
CA HIS A 296 5.15 12.19 15.29
C HIS A 296 4.94 10.71 15.63
N ALA A 297 5.98 10.05 16.13
CA ALA A 297 5.85 8.69 16.65
C ALA A 297 4.98 8.71 17.91
N LEU A 298 3.98 7.85 17.95
CA LEU A 298 3.19 7.62 19.15
C LEU A 298 3.98 6.75 20.15
N VAL A 299 3.76 6.99 21.44
CA VAL A 299 4.39 6.24 22.55
C VAL A 299 3.39 5.25 23.17
N ASP A 300 3.85 4.33 24.02
CA ASP A 300 2.99 3.27 24.60
C ASP A 300 1.74 3.82 25.30
N GLY A 301 1.86 4.93 26.03
CA GLY A 301 0.72 5.57 26.68
C GLY A 301 -0.34 6.09 25.69
N ASP A 302 0.03 6.38 24.45
CA ASP A 302 -0.91 6.73 23.39
C ASP A 302 -1.68 5.51 22.88
N TYR A 303 -1.06 4.32 22.90
CA TYR A 303 -1.71 3.08 22.46
C TYR A 303 -2.83 2.72 23.43
N ASP A 304 -2.60 2.92 24.74
CA ASP A 304 -3.62 2.73 25.76
C ASP A 304 -4.82 3.67 25.55
N LYS A 305 -4.58 4.91 25.11
CA LYS A 305 -5.66 5.86 24.76
C LYS A 305 -6.49 5.36 23.57
N ILE A 306 -5.83 4.88 22.51
CA ILE A 306 -6.52 4.29 21.35
C ILE A 306 -7.37 3.09 21.78
N LEU A 307 -6.82 2.20 22.60
CA LEU A 307 -7.50 1.00 23.09
C LEU A 307 -8.68 1.30 24.02
N SER A 308 -8.61 2.40 24.79
CA SER A 308 -9.67 2.77 25.73
C SER A 308 -11.01 3.09 25.07
N ARG A 309 -11.03 3.46 23.77
CA ARG A 309 -12.21 3.86 22.98
C ARG A 309 -13.09 4.97 23.58
N ASN A 310 -12.63 5.63 24.64
CA ASN A 310 -13.42 6.61 25.39
C ASN A 310 -13.29 8.05 24.82
N MET A 311 -12.61 8.22 23.69
CA MET A 311 -12.36 9.52 23.07
C MET A 311 -12.20 9.41 21.56
N ASP A 312 -12.47 10.51 20.86
CA ASP A 312 -12.08 10.65 19.46
C ASP A 312 -10.55 10.66 19.37
N VAL A 313 -10.01 9.58 18.80
CA VAL A 313 -8.56 9.35 18.66
C VAL A 313 -7.90 10.46 17.84
N MET A 314 -8.57 10.97 16.81
CA MET A 314 -8.00 12.02 15.95
C MET A 314 -7.99 13.35 16.67
N GLU A 315 -9.09 13.71 17.35
CA GLU A 315 -9.17 14.94 18.12
C GLU A 315 -8.12 14.97 19.25
N TYR A 316 -7.91 13.84 19.92
CA TYR A 316 -6.90 13.72 20.96
C TYR A 316 -5.48 14.01 20.44
N PHE A 317 -5.10 13.40 19.31
CA PHE A 317 -3.77 13.60 18.75
C PHE A 317 -3.59 14.97 18.10
N ASP A 318 -4.65 15.55 17.53
CA ASP A 318 -4.64 16.94 17.08
C ASP A 318 -4.34 17.90 18.24
N LYS A 319 -4.94 17.71 19.41
CA LYS A 319 -4.61 18.52 20.59
C LYS A 319 -3.18 18.28 21.06
N LYS A 320 -2.77 17.01 21.16
CA LYS A 320 -1.44 16.63 21.64
C LYS A 320 -0.30 17.18 20.80
N PHE A 321 -0.43 17.16 19.47
CA PHE A 321 0.65 17.50 18.54
C PHE A 321 0.39 18.79 17.75
N GLY A 322 -0.85 19.25 17.66
CA GLY A 322 -1.26 20.45 16.94
C GLY A 322 -1.26 21.72 17.77
N GLU A 323 -1.21 21.64 19.11
CA GLU A 323 -1.09 22.83 19.98
C GLU A 323 0.35 23.39 19.94
N GLY A 324 0.56 24.17 18.88
CA GLY A 324 1.54 25.24 18.75
C GLY A 324 0.98 26.24 17.73
N ILE A 325 -0.29 26.63 17.95
CA ILE A 325 -1.03 27.67 17.21
C ILE A 325 -0.57 29.03 17.72
#